data_AF-A0A3R7H243-F1
#
_entry.id   AF-A0A3R7H243-F1
#
_cell.length_a   1.000
_cell.length_b   1.000
_cell.length_c   1.000
_cell.angle_alpha   90.00
_cell.angle_beta   90.00
_cell.angle_gamma   90.00
#
_symmetry.space_group_name_H-M   'P 1'
#
loop_
_entity.id
_entity.type
_entity.pdbx_description
1 polymer ?
#
loop_
_entity_poly.entity_id
_entity_poly.type
_entity_poly.pdbx_seq_one_letter_code
_entity_poly.pdbx_strand_id
1 'polypeptide(L)'
;MIVCVCHRVSDREIARHARAGMSFDEIQFELGVATQCGNCEDCARDVVAQCCASQPVAALRKEVGASDVQLAKACQEGTSCNCSRHSLQV
;
A
#
# COMPACT_ATOMS: atom_id res chain seq x y z
N MET A 1 2.38 11.64 -7.83
CA MET A 1 0.96 12.04 -7.71
C MET A 1 0.69 12.54 -6.30
N ILE A 2 -0.15 13.57 -6.10
CA ILE A 2 -0.66 13.90 -4.76
C ILE A 2 -1.78 12.91 -4.41
N VAL A 3 -1.59 12.15 -3.34
CA VAL A 3 -2.56 11.16 -2.85
C VAL A 3 -3.46 11.80 -1.78
N CYS A 4 -2.89 12.54 -0.83
CA CYS A 4 -3.66 13.26 0.19
C CYS A 4 -3.57 14.77 -0.03
N VAL A 5 -4.69 15.40 -0.38
CA VAL A 5 -4.73 16.86 -0.56
C VAL A 5 -4.70 17.60 0.78
N CYS A 6 -5.41 17.09 1.79
CA CYS A 6 -5.48 17.63 3.14
C CYS A 6 -4.12 17.93 3.76
N HIS A 7 -3.23 16.92 3.72
CA HIS A 7 -1.90 17.00 4.31
C HIS A 7 -0.78 17.07 3.26
N ARG A 8 -1.15 17.28 1.98
CA ARG A 8 -0.24 17.42 0.84
C ARG A 8 0.75 16.26 0.70
N VAL A 9 0.29 15.04 0.94
CA VAL A 9 1.11 13.82 0.87
C VAL A 9 1.13 13.27 -0.55
N SER A 10 2.34 13.03 -1.06
CA SER A 10 2.55 12.41 -2.37
C SER A 10 2.67 10.89 -2.32
N ASP A 11 2.37 10.24 -3.44
CA ASP A 11 2.64 8.81 -3.68
C ASP A 11 4.09 8.43 -3.38
N ARG A 12 5.05 9.28 -3.75
CA ARG A 12 6.48 9.08 -3.54
C ARG A 12 6.83 9.08 -2.05
N GLU A 13 6.18 9.92 -1.25
CA GLU A 13 6.38 9.92 0.21
C GLU A 13 5.82 8.65 0.83
N ILE A 14 4.60 8.24 0.48
CA ILE A 14 4.00 6.99 0.97
C ILE A 14 4.90 5.80 0.58
N ALA A 15 5.31 5.72 -0.69
CA ALA A 15 6.18 4.66 -1.18
C ALA A 15 7.55 4.63 -0.48
N ARG A 16 8.11 5.79 -0.14
CA ARG A 16 9.37 5.88 0.63
C ARG A 16 9.23 5.23 2.00
N HIS A 17 8.13 5.50 2.72
CA HIS A 17 7.92 4.94 4.05
C HIS A 17 7.58 3.45 3.99
N ALA A 18 6.73 3.04 3.04
CA ALA A 18 6.41 1.64 2.82
C ALA A 18 7.66 0.80 2.49
N ARG A 19 8.57 1.33 1.66
CA ARG A 19 9.85 0.66 1.35
C ARG A 19 10.82 0.61 2.53
N ALA A 20 10.66 1.50 3.51
CA ALA A 20 11.40 1.44 4.77
C ALA A 20 10.81 0.39 5.75
N GLY A 21 9.77 -0.33 5.35
CA GLY A 21 9.14 -1.38 6.15
C GLY A 21 8.06 -0.87 7.10
N MET A 22 7.65 0.40 7.00
CA MET A 22 6.54 0.92 7.80
C MET A 22 5.19 0.37 7.33
N SER A 23 4.37 0.00 8.29
CA SER A 23 2.96 -0.36 8.13
C SER A 23 2.11 0.87 7.77
N PHE A 24 0.89 0.64 7.26
CA PHE A 24 0.00 1.76 6.91
C PHE A 24 -0.35 2.64 8.11
N ASP A 25 -0.55 2.06 9.30
CA ASP A 25 -0.85 2.81 10.52
C ASP A 25 0.30 3.74 10.93
N GLU A 26 1.54 3.28 10.81
CA GLU A 26 2.74 4.11 11.05
C GLU A 26 2.85 5.23 10.00
N ILE A 27 2.57 4.93 8.73
CA ILE A 27 2.56 5.93 7.66
C ILE A 27 1.46 6.98 7.90
N GLN A 28 0.29 6.55 8.35
CA GLN A 28 -0.83 7.42 8.71
C GLN A 28 -0.47 8.35 9.87
N PHE A 29 0.23 7.84 10.89
CA PHE A 29 0.72 8.64 12.01
C PHE A 29 1.78 9.66 11.57
N GLU A 30 2.79 9.25 10.81
CA GLU A 30 3.92 10.08 10.42
C GLU A 30 3.56 11.15 9.36
N LEU A 31 2.72 10.80 8.38
CA LEU A 31 2.38 11.69 7.26
C LEU A 31 1.03 12.40 7.42
N GLY A 32 0.19 11.95 8.36
CA GLY A 32 -1.20 12.40 8.46
C GLY A 32 -2.07 11.98 7.27
N VAL A 33 -1.65 11.01 6.45
CA VAL A 33 -2.49 10.53 5.36
C VAL A 33 -3.78 9.90 5.92
N ALA A 34 -4.93 10.14 5.28
CA ALA A 34 -6.26 9.67 5.72
C ALA A 34 -6.77 10.17 7.10
N THR A 35 -6.10 11.10 7.77
CA THR A 35 -6.53 11.56 9.11
C THR A 35 -7.56 12.71 9.13
N GLN A 36 -7.87 13.32 7.97
CA GLN A 36 -8.86 14.40 7.87
C GLN A 36 -10.15 13.96 7.17
N CYS A 37 -10.25 14.08 5.85
CA CYS A 37 -11.48 13.72 5.12
C CYS A 37 -11.60 12.22 4.81
N GLY A 38 -10.52 11.44 4.96
CA GLY A 38 -10.51 9.99 4.71
C GLY A 38 -10.52 9.57 3.23
N ASN A 39 -10.95 10.42 2.29
CA ASN A 39 -11.14 10.07 0.87
C ASN A 39 -9.89 9.54 0.12
N CYS A 40 -8.70 9.67 0.70
CA CYS A 40 -7.44 9.18 0.13
C CYS A 40 -7.01 7.80 0.65
N GLU A 41 -7.73 7.21 1.61
CA GLU A 41 -7.31 6.00 2.33
C GLU A 41 -7.06 4.82 1.38
N ASP A 42 -8.03 4.46 0.56
CA ASP A 42 -7.91 3.33 -0.37
C ASP A 42 -6.72 3.53 -1.32
N CYS A 43 -6.59 4.73 -1.89
CA CYS A 43 -5.48 5.07 -2.79
C CYS A 43 -4.12 5.00 -2.08
N ALA A 44 -4.03 5.44 -0.81
CA ALA A 44 -2.81 5.35 -0.04
C ALA A 44 -2.46 3.89 0.30
N ARG A 45 -3.44 3.06 0.66
CA ARG A 45 -3.26 1.62 0.91
C ARG A 45 -2.77 0.90 -0.35
N ASP A 46 -3.30 1.23 -1.52
CA ASP A 46 -2.85 0.66 -2.79
C ASP A 46 -1.37 0.94 -3.06
N VAL A 47 -0.90 2.17 -2.78
CA VAL A 47 0.51 2.54 -2.94
C VAL A 47 1.40 1.73 -2.00
N VAL A 48 0.97 1.50 -0.76
CA VAL A 48 1.70 0.65 0.20
C VAL A 48 1.76 -0.80 -0.31
N ALA A 49 0.63 -1.36 -0.73
CA ALA A 49 0.56 -2.74 -1.24
C ALA A 49 1.46 -2.97 -2.48
N GLN A 50 1.48 -2.01 -3.41
CA GLN A 50 2.35 -2.04 -4.59
C GLN A 50 3.85 -2.07 -4.21
N CYS A 51 4.23 -1.39 -3.12
CA CYS A 51 5.60 -1.37 -2.63
C CYS A 51 6.00 -2.70 -1.99
N CYS A 52 5.09 -3.36 -1.27
CA CYS A 52 5.32 -4.68 -0.68
C CYS A 52 5.45 -5.77 -1.77
N ALA A 53 4.65 -5.72 -2.82
CA ALA A 53 4.72 -6.67 -3.95
C ALA A 53 5.99 -6.51 -4.80
N SER A 54 6.59 -5.32 -4.81
CA SER A 54 7.79 -5.00 -5.61
C SER A 54 9.11 -5.26 -4.89
N GLN A 55 9.09 -5.78 -3.65
CA GLN A 55 10.33 -6.17 -2.98
C GLN A 55 10.91 -7.38 -3.73
N PRO A 56 12.15 -7.31 -4.26
CA PRO A 56 12.84 -8.52 -4.65
C PRO A 56 13.02 -9.33 -3.37
N VAL A 57 12.23 -10.39 -3.23
CA VAL A 57 12.40 -11.39 -2.18
C VAL A 57 13.77 -12.00 -2.40
N ALA A 58 14.80 -11.43 -1.78
CA ALA A 58 16.00 -12.17 -1.44
C ALA A 58 15.52 -13.25 -0.47
N ALA A 59 15.45 -14.49 -0.97
CA ALA A 59 14.96 -15.65 -0.26
C ALA A 59 15.85 -15.99 0.94
N LEU A 60 15.82 -15.17 2.00
CA LEU A 60 16.32 -15.53 3.31
C LEU A 60 15.14 -16.07 4.10
N ARG A 61 14.89 -17.37 3.89
CA ARG A 61 14.01 -18.17 4.74
C ARG A 61 14.64 -18.17 6.13
N LYS A 62 14.01 -17.51 7.11
CA LYS A 62 14.32 -17.78 8.51
C LYS A 62 13.40 -18.93 8.93
N GLU A 63 13.96 -20.12 9.05
CA GLU A 63 13.31 -21.28 9.64
C GLU A 63 12.84 -20.88 11.06
N VAL A 64 11.58 -20.52 11.24
CA VAL A 64 10.93 -20.55 12.56
C VAL A 64 9.89 -21.65 12.45
N GLY A 65 10.26 -22.82 12.98
CA GLY A 65 9.41 -23.98 13.02
C GLY A 65 8.23 -23.82 14.00
N ALA A 66 7.15 -24.51 13.62
CA ALA A 66 5.92 -24.84 14.36
C ALA A 66 4.82 -23.75 14.39
N SER A 67 3.60 -23.92 13.90
CA SER A 67 2.91 -25.07 13.28
C SER A 67 1.65 -24.59 12.51
N ASP A 68 1.26 -25.36 11.50
CA ASP A 68 -0.08 -25.56 10.92
C ASP A 68 -1.04 -24.37 10.76
N VAL A 69 -1.33 -24.01 9.50
CA VAL A 69 -2.62 -24.34 8.83
C VAL A 69 -2.43 -24.18 7.32
N GLN A 70 -2.63 -25.28 6.59
CA GLN A 70 -2.83 -25.27 5.15
C GLN A 70 -4.21 -24.67 4.83
N LEU A 71 -4.31 -23.70 3.91
CA LEU A 71 -5.47 -23.67 3.02
C LEU A 71 -5.25 -22.89 1.70
N ALA A 72 -5.38 -23.65 0.62
CA ALA A 72 -5.93 -23.35 -0.70
C ALA A 72 -5.41 -22.18 -1.57
N LYS A 73 -4.86 -22.61 -2.72
CA LYS A 73 -5.07 -22.12 -4.10
C LYS A 73 -5.98 -20.91 -4.31
N ALA A 74 -5.48 -19.96 -5.09
CA ALA A 74 -6.01 -19.55 -6.42
C ALA A 74 -5.63 -18.08 -6.66
N CYS A 75 -4.87 -17.82 -7.72
CA CYS A 75 -5.33 -17.01 -8.85
C CYS A 75 -5.19 -15.50 -8.60
N GLN A 76 -4.98 -14.65 -9.59
CA GLN A 76 -4.42 -14.68 -10.93
C GLN A 76 -4.42 -13.20 -11.32
N GLU A 77 -3.69 -12.84 -12.36
CA GLU A 77 -4.07 -11.73 -13.23
C GLU A 77 -4.18 -10.33 -12.60
N GLY A 78 -3.09 -9.59 -12.77
CA GLY A 78 -3.08 -8.20 -13.21
C GLY A 78 -4.37 -7.40 -13.11
N THR A 79 -4.35 -6.43 -12.20
CA THR A 79 -5.11 -5.21 -12.39
C THR A 79 -4.10 -4.08 -12.51
N SER A 80 -3.84 -3.67 -13.76
CA SER A 80 -3.31 -2.35 -14.06
C SER A 80 -4.20 -1.35 -13.31
N CYS A 81 -3.63 -0.69 -12.30
CA CYS A 81 -4.37 0.23 -11.47
C CYS A 81 -4.71 1.45 -12.33
N ASN A 82 -5.94 1.48 -12.84
CA ASN A 82 -6.50 2.57 -13.61
C ASN A 82 -6.86 3.72 -12.64
N CYS A 83 -5.85 4.38 -12.07
CA CYS A 83 -6.02 5.55 -11.20
C CYS A 83 -6.51 6.81 -11.96
N SER A 84 -7.06 6.67 -13.17
CA SER A 84 -7.48 7.79 -14.03
C SER A 84 -9.00 7.93 -14.21
N ARG A 85 -9.85 7.28 -13.41
CA ARG A 85 -11.30 7.44 -13.49
C ARG A 85 -11.92 7.94 -12.18
N HIS A 86 -11.57 9.16 -11.79
CA HIS A 86 -12.49 9.98 -10.97
C HIS A 86 -12.58 11.43 -11.46
N SER A 87 -12.29 11.67 -12.75
CA SER A 87 -12.77 12.87 -13.43
C SER A 87 -13.95 12.47 -14.31
N LEU A 88 -15.05 13.21 -14.13
CA LEU A 88 -16.32 13.17 -14.84
C LEU A 88 -17.39 12.25 -14.22
N GLN A 89 -18.20 12.79 -13.31
CA GLN A 89 -19.61 13.08 -13.62
C GLN A 89 -20.30 13.93 -12.54
N VAL A 90 -20.71 15.13 -12.99
CA VAL A 90 -21.73 16.10 -12.53
C VAL A 90 -21.57 16.74 -11.16
#